data_AF-A0A537G5Q7-F1
#
_entry.id   AF-A0A537G5Q7-F1
#
_cell.length_a   1.000
_cell.length_b   1.000
_cell.length_c   1.000
_cell.angle_alpha   90.00
_cell.angle_beta   90.00
_cell.angle_gamma   90.00
#
_symmetry.space_group_name_H-M   'P 1'
#
loop_
_entity.id
_entity.type
_entity.pdbx_description
1 polymer ?
#
loop_
_entity_poly.entity_id
_entity_poly.type
_entity_poly.pdbx_seq_one_letter_code
_entity_poly.pdbx_strand_id
1 'polypeptide(L)'
;MNRQSRNDSSSQKRRVSAHLADDLKTRYSTRAVPIRKGDSVRVLRGEFAGLEGKVDTIDRTHSRVFVEGMTREKTAGGKSSRLSVHASKVILTNLNLSDKWRSSLLEDKAKTARDRDTEEAAA
;
A
#
# COMPACT_ATOMS: atom_id res chain seq x y z
N MET A 1 -0.60 -14.48 -19.49
CA MET A 1 0.13 -13.20 -19.37
C MET A 1 1.59 -13.47 -19.06
N ASN A 2 2.51 -13.09 -19.97
CA ASN A 2 3.93 -13.45 -19.90
C ASN A 2 4.69 -12.68 -18.81
N ARG A 3 5.60 -13.35 -18.09
CA ARG A 3 6.43 -12.76 -17.01
C ARG A 3 7.30 -11.59 -17.50
N GLN A 4 7.66 -11.60 -18.79
CA GLN A 4 8.53 -10.61 -19.43
C GLN A 4 7.83 -9.27 -19.70
N SER A 5 6.54 -9.25 -20.06
CA SER A 5 5.83 -7.99 -20.35
C SER A 5 5.57 -7.13 -19.11
N ARG A 6 5.72 -7.70 -17.92
CA ARG A 6 5.63 -6.99 -16.65
C ARG A 6 6.79 -6.04 -16.40
N ASN A 7 7.93 -6.20 -17.08
CA ASN A 7 9.18 -5.48 -16.82
C ASN A 7 9.57 -4.48 -17.92
N ASP A 8 8.75 -4.30 -18.95
CA ASP A 8 9.01 -3.29 -19.99
C ASP A 8 8.81 -1.87 -19.43
N SER A 9 9.86 -1.05 -19.51
CA SER A 9 10.11 0.09 -18.62
C SER A 9 9.84 1.47 -19.24
N SER A 10 9.32 1.54 -20.46
CA SER A 10 9.42 2.77 -21.25
C SER A 10 8.31 3.81 -21.04
N SER A 11 7.10 3.47 -20.56
CA SER A 11 6.03 4.48 -20.43
C SER A 11 4.98 4.25 -19.33
N GLN A 12 4.90 3.07 -18.71
CA GLN A 12 3.93 2.81 -17.65
C GLN A 12 4.59 2.69 -16.28
N LYS A 13 4.41 3.71 -15.43
CA LYS A 13 4.74 3.63 -14.01
C LYS A 13 3.95 2.48 -13.38
N ARG A 14 4.62 1.38 -13.01
CA ARG A 14 4.00 0.26 -12.30
C ARG A 14 3.33 0.74 -11.02
N ARG A 15 2.06 0.38 -10.84
CA ARG A 15 1.29 0.70 -9.65
C ARG A 15 1.62 -0.31 -8.55
N VAL A 16 2.20 0.18 -7.47
CA VAL A 16 2.47 -0.63 -6.26
C VAL A 16 1.30 -0.42 -5.29
N SER A 17 0.47 -1.43 -5.11
CA SER A 17 -0.72 -1.38 -4.25
C SER A 17 -0.64 -2.36 -3.08
N ALA A 18 -1.23 -1.97 -1.95
CA ALA A 18 -1.43 -2.82 -0.77
C ALA A 18 -2.92 -2.90 -0.41
N HIS A 19 -3.24 -3.89 0.41
CA HIS A 19 -4.57 -4.05 0.98
C HIS A 19 -4.83 -2.99 2.05
N LEU A 20 -6.07 -2.52 2.14
CA LEU A 20 -6.51 -1.67 3.24
C LEU A 20 -6.83 -2.51 4.48
N ALA A 21 -6.75 -1.89 5.66
CA ALA A 21 -7.34 -2.44 6.89
C ALA A 21 -8.87 -2.45 6.76
N ASP A 22 -9.53 -3.32 7.52
CA ASP A 22 -10.98 -3.52 7.39
C ASP A 22 -11.78 -2.23 7.69
N ASP A 23 -11.31 -1.42 8.63
CA ASP A 23 -11.89 -0.09 8.92
C ASP A 23 -11.89 0.83 7.70
N LEU A 24 -10.78 0.87 6.97
CA LEU A 24 -10.62 1.69 5.77
C LEU A 24 -11.35 1.09 4.56
N LYS A 25 -11.44 -0.25 4.49
CA LYS A 25 -12.22 -0.92 3.45
C LYS A 25 -13.69 -0.53 3.55
N THR A 26 -14.27 -0.54 4.75
CA THR A 26 -15.68 -0.18 4.97
C THR A 26 -15.93 1.28 4.61
N ARG A 27 -15.02 2.20 4.97
CA ARG A 27 -15.18 3.63 4.68
C ARG A 27 -15.15 3.97 3.19
N TYR A 28 -14.19 3.39 2.48
CA TYR A 28 -13.92 3.71 1.07
C TYR A 28 -14.42 2.66 0.08
N SER A 29 -15.09 1.60 0.56
CA SER A 29 -15.56 0.43 -0.17
C SER A 29 -14.54 -0.10 -1.22
N THR A 30 -13.26 -0.06 -0.85
CA THR A 30 -12.15 -0.39 -1.77
C THR A 30 -11.22 -1.38 -1.09
N ARG A 31 -10.86 -2.45 -1.81
CA ARG A 31 -9.99 -3.51 -1.27
C ARG A 31 -8.51 -3.14 -1.18
N ALA A 32 -8.00 -2.35 -2.12
CA ALA A 32 -6.58 -2.04 -2.24
C ALA A 32 -6.33 -0.67 -2.90
N VAL A 33 -5.30 0.02 -2.43
CA VAL A 33 -4.94 1.38 -2.86
C VAL A 33 -3.43 1.45 -3.15
N PRO A 34 -2.97 2.29 -4.11
CA PRO A 34 -1.54 2.53 -4.30
C PRO A 34 -0.89 3.12 -3.05
N ILE A 35 0.22 2.51 -2.63
CA ILE A 35 0.99 2.94 -1.46
C ILE A 35 1.72 4.23 -1.80
N ARG A 36 1.81 5.14 -0.83
CA ARG A 36 2.58 6.37 -0.91
C ARG A 36 3.52 6.52 0.28
N LYS A 37 4.52 7.39 0.10
CA LYS A 37 5.38 7.84 1.18
C LYS A 37 4.52 8.52 2.25
N GLY A 38 4.76 8.18 3.52
CA GLY A 38 4.00 8.69 4.65
C GLY A 38 2.69 7.97 4.95
N ASP A 39 2.29 6.95 4.17
CA ASP A 39 1.22 6.04 4.60
C ASP A 39 1.70 5.21 5.81
N SER A 40 0.78 4.86 6.72
CA SER A 40 1.09 3.96 7.84
C SER A 40 0.68 2.54 7.49
N VAL A 41 1.57 1.61 7.78
CA VAL A 41 1.47 0.23 7.34
C VAL A 41 1.73 -0.74 8.46
N ARG A 42 1.02 -1.86 8.45
CA ARG A 42 1.26 -3.04 9.27
C ARG A 42 1.73 -4.20 8.42
N VAL A 43 2.79 -4.86 8.84
CA VAL A 43 3.32 -6.06 8.17
C VAL A 43 2.54 -7.29 8.64
N LEU A 44 2.06 -8.10 7.68
CA LEU A 44 1.31 -9.33 7.97
C LEU A 44 2.20 -10.56 8.07
N ARG A 45 3.21 -10.67 7.21
CA ARG A 45 3.96 -11.91 6.99
C ARG A 45 5.45 -11.65 6.92
N GLY A 46 6.24 -12.54 7.52
CA GLY A 46 7.70 -12.51 7.53
C GLY A 46 8.26 -12.22 8.93
N GLU A 47 9.55 -11.92 8.99
CA GLU A 47 10.29 -11.66 10.24
C GLU A 47 9.75 -10.46 11.02
N PHE A 48 9.09 -9.53 10.35
CA PHE A 48 8.56 -8.29 10.92
C PHE A 48 7.03 -8.32 11.07
N ALA A 49 6.42 -9.50 11.08
CA ALA A 49 4.97 -9.62 11.22
C ALA A 49 4.48 -8.97 12.53
N GLY A 50 3.38 -8.24 12.45
CA GLY A 50 2.78 -7.53 13.60
C GLY A 50 3.36 -6.15 13.87
N LEU A 51 4.50 -5.80 13.27
CA LEU A 51 5.05 -4.45 13.41
C LEU A 51 4.33 -3.45 12.51
N GLU A 52 4.16 -2.26 13.05
CA GLU A 52 3.60 -1.10 12.37
C GLU A 52 4.67 -0.04 12.17
N GLY A 53 4.58 0.68 11.05
CA GLY A 53 5.50 1.77 10.76
C GLY A 53 5.04 2.63 9.60
N LYS A 54 5.72 3.74 9.38
CA LYS A 54 5.46 4.63 8.24
C LYS A 54 6.26 4.20 7.02
N VAL A 55 5.70 4.43 5.84
CA VAL A 55 6.40 4.20 4.58
C VAL A 55 7.38 5.34 4.31
N ASP A 56 8.66 5.02 4.27
CA ASP A 56 9.72 5.97 3.92
C ASP A 56 9.92 6.04 2.41
N THR A 57 10.29 4.91 1.81
CA THR A 57 10.67 4.81 0.40
C THR A 57 9.97 3.63 -0.28
N ILE A 58 9.67 3.79 -1.58
CA ILE A 58 9.01 2.78 -2.39
C ILE A 58 9.87 2.49 -3.61
N ASP A 59 10.25 1.22 -3.78
CA ASP A 59 10.87 0.71 -4.99
C ASP A 59 9.79 0.13 -5.91
N ARG A 60 9.49 0.87 -6.97
CA ARG A 60 8.46 0.50 -7.97
C ARG A 60 8.92 -0.60 -8.93
N THR A 61 10.23 -0.74 -9.13
CA THR A 61 10.79 -1.77 -10.02
C THR A 61 10.53 -3.15 -9.43
N HIS A 62 10.83 -3.32 -8.14
CA HIS A 62 10.65 -4.58 -7.44
C HIS A 62 9.35 -4.69 -6.62
N SER A 63 8.51 -3.65 -6.63
CA SER A 63 7.29 -3.57 -5.81
C SER A 63 7.56 -3.77 -4.32
N ARG A 64 8.66 -3.20 -3.85
CA ARG A 64 9.14 -3.27 -2.48
C ARG A 64 8.95 -1.94 -1.76
N VAL A 65 8.72 -2.01 -0.47
CA VAL A 65 8.46 -0.88 0.41
C VAL A 65 9.44 -0.92 1.56
N PHE A 66 10.03 0.23 1.87
CA PHE A 66 10.86 0.44 3.04
C PHE A 66 10.02 1.13 4.10
N VAL A 67 9.94 0.49 5.26
CA VAL A 67 9.11 0.92 6.39
C VAL A 67 10.04 1.34 7.52
N GLU A 68 9.70 2.47 8.15
CA GLU A 68 10.39 2.99 9.32
C GLU A 68 10.28 1.98 10.48
N GLY A 69 11.38 1.74 11.19
CA GLY A 69 11.48 0.70 12.23
C GLY A 69 11.83 -0.70 11.73
N MET A 70 11.81 -0.95 10.40
CA MET A 70 12.23 -2.23 9.82
C MET A 70 13.72 -2.19 9.44
N THR A 71 14.58 -2.10 10.45
CA THR A 71 16.03 -2.07 10.27
C THR A 71 16.68 -3.31 10.87
N ARG A 72 17.73 -3.80 10.20
CA ARG A 72 18.61 -4.82 10.74
C ARG A 72 19.97 -4.19 11.02
N GLU A 73 20.44 -4.36 12.24
CA GLU A 73 21.80 -4.00 12.60
C GLU A 73 22.78 -5.00 11.99
N LYS A 74 23.81 -4.48 11.34
CA LYS A 74 24.87 -5.29 10.74
C LYS A 74 25.99 -5.45 11.75
N THR A 75 26.35 -6.69 12.08
CA THR A 75 27.36 -7.06 13.10
C THR A 75 28.75 -6.46 12.83
N ALA A 76 29.06 -6.12 11.58
CA ALA A 76 30.30 -5.44 11.21
C ALA A 76 30.05 -3.94 10.95
N GLY A 77 30.10 -3.12 12.01
CA GLY A 77 30.42 -1.68 11.88
C GLY A 77 29.28 -0.73 11.49
N GLY A 78 28.12 -0.82 12.15
CA GLY A 78 27.33 0.37 12.52
C GLY A 78 26.32 0.94 11.52
N LYS A 79 26.22 0.44 10.28
CA LYS A 79 25.17 0.89 9.34
C LYS A 79 23.93 -0.01 9.43
N SER A 80 22.84 0.53 9.96
CA SER A 80 21.53 -0.13 9.96
C SER A 80 21.02 -0.27 8.53
N SER A 81 20.79 -1.51 8.10
CA SER A 81 20.27 -1.78 6.75
C SER A 81 18.74 -1.77 6.79
N ARG A 82 18.13 -0.91 5.97
CA ARG A 82 16.67 -0.88 5.78
C ARG A 82 16.24 -2.16 5.08
N LEU A 83 15.29 -2.87 5.69
CA LEU A 83 14.74 -4.07 5.09
C LEU A 83 13.57 -3.74 4.20
N SER A 84 13.54 -4.45 3.06
CA SER A 84 12.52 -4.28 2.05
C SER A 84 11.40 -5.28 2.26
N VAL A 85 10.16 -4.82 2.33
CA VAL A 85 8.97 -5.67 2.41
C VAL A 85 8.20 -5.59 1.10
N HIS A 86 7.71 -6.72 0.59
CA HIS A 86 6.86 -6.71 -0.60
C HIS A 86 5.49 -6.12 -0.28
N ALA A 87 4.98 -5.24 -1.15
CA ALA A 87 3.71 -4.53 -0.93
C ALA A 87 2.52 -5.44 -0.59
N SER A 88 2.45 -6.65 -1.16
CA SER A 88 1.36 -7.60 -0.88
C SER A 88 1.41 -8.23 0.52
N LYS A 89 2.52 -8.10 1.25
CA LYS A 89 2.67 -8.59 2.64
C LYS A 89 2.25 -7.55 3.68
N VAL A 90 1.69 -6.43 3.23
CA VAL A 90 1.46 -5.25 4.03
C VAL A 90 -0.01 -4.85 3.95
N ILE A 91 -0.56 -4.40 5.08
CA ILE A 91 -1.86 -3.73 5.19
C ILE A 91 -1.62 -2.25 5.48
N LEU A 92 -2.39 -1.39 4.83
CA LEU A 92 -2.44 0.03 5.13
C LEU A 92 -3.40 0.27 6.30
N THR A 93 -2.88 0.78 7.41
CA THR A 93 -3.64 1.13 8.61
C THR A 93 -4.14 2.58 8.53
N ASN A 94 -3.28 3.50 8.05
CA ASN A 94 -3.65 4.90 7.83
C ASN A 94 -3.16 5.39 6.46
N LEU A 95 -3.99 6.20 5.81
CA LEU A 95 -3.70 6.81 4.51
C LEU A 95 -3.26 8.25 4.70
N ASN A 96 -2.21 8.65 3.98
CA ASN A 96 -1.85 10.04 3.83
C ASN A 96 -2.79 10.71 2.82
N LEU A 97 -3.61 11.64 3.31
CA LEU A 97 -4.60 12.41 2.54
C LEU A 97 -4.13 13.82 2.20
N SER A 98 -2.83 14.11 2.27
CA SER A 98 -2.29 15.44 1.93
C SER A 98 -2.58 15.86 0.49
N ASP A 99 -2.92 14.91 -0.37
CA ASP A 99 -3.10 15.11 -1.79
C ASP A 99 -4.58 15.15 -2.17
N LYS A 100 -5.05 16.31 -2.64
CA LYS A 100 -6.46 16.57 -2.97
C LYS A 100 -7.02 15.61 -4.03
N TRP A 101 -6.20 15.18 -4.99
CA TRP A 101 -6.68 14.21 -5.99
C TRP A 101 -6.84 12.81 -5.38
N ARG A 102 -6.04 12.47 -4.36
CA ARG A 102 -6.14 11.17 -3.69
C ARG A 102 -7.41 11.09 -2.85
N SER A 103 -7.74 12.16 -2.13
CA SER A 103 -8.96 12.21 -1.33
C SER A 103 -10.19 12.14 -2.22
N SER A 104 -10.27 12.99 -3.26
CA SER A 104 -11.39 12.98 -4.21
C SER A 104 -11.59 11.61 -4.84
N LEU A 105 -10.53 10.97 -5.34
CA LEU A 105 -10.64 9.66 -5.97
C LEU A 105 -11.14 8.56 -5.01
N LEU A 106 -10.76 8.63 -3.73
CA LEU A 106 -11.21 7.67 -2.72
C LEU A 106 -12.66 7.93 -2.31
N GLU A 107 -13.07 9.19 -2.23
CA GLU A 107 -14.44 9.61 -1.93
C GLU A 107 -15.39 9.26 -3.09
N ASP A 108 -14.99 9.51 -4.33
CA ASP A 108 -15.75 9.16 -5.53
C ASP A 108 -16.00 7.65 -5.60
N LYS A 109 -14.95 6.86 -5.35
CA LYS A 109 -15.06 5.39 -5.27
C LYS A 109 -15.99 4.93 -4.15
N ALA A 110 -15.94 5.59 -3.00
CA ALA A 110 -16.83 5.27 -1.88
C ALA A 110 -18.29 5.56 -2.25
N LYS A 111 -18.55 6.68 -2.94
CA LYS A 111 -19.89 7.07 -3.37
C LYS A 111 -20.47 6.09 -4.39
N THR A 112 -19.73 5.77 -5.45
CA THR A 112 -20.18 4.82 -6.48
C THR A 112 -20.48 3.43 -5.92
N ALA A 113 -19.79 3.02 -4.84
CA ALA A 113 -20.08 1.75 -4.18
C ALA A 113 -21.40 1.82 -3.40
N ARG A 114 -21.62 2.87 -2.60
CA ARG A 114 -22.88 3.08 -1.86
C ARG A 114 -24.08 3.17 -2.78
N ASP A 115 -23.94 3.85 -3.92
CA ASP A 115 -25.02 3.99 -4.89
C ASP A 115 -25.43 2.62 -5.47
N ARG A 116 -24.44 1.74 -5.74
CA ARG A 116 -24.70 0.35 -6.17
C ARG A 116 -25.40 -0.49 -5.11
N ASP A 117 -24.96 -0.39 -3.86
CA ASP A 117 -25.58 -1.11 -2.75
C ASP A 117 -27.05 -0.68 -2.55
N THR A 118 -27.39 0.57 -2.91
CA THR A 118 -28.75 1.12 -2.81
C THR A 118 -29.65 0.63 -3.96
N GLU A 119 -29.12 0.51 -5.17
CA GLU A 119 -29.85 -0.03 -6.34
C GLU A 119 -30.14 -1.53 -6.21
N GLU A 120 -29.19 -2.31 -5.68
CA GLU A 120 -29.35 -3.77 -5.52
C GLU A 120 -30.32 -4.13 -4.38
N ALA A 121 -30.51 -3.25 -3.39
CA ALA A 121 -31.50 -3.43 -2.32
C ALA A 121 -32.93 -3.02 -2.72
N ALA A 122 -33.10 -2.34 -3.85
CA ALA A 122 -34.39 -1.88 -4.38
C ALA A 122 -34.96 -2.76 -5.49
N ALA A 123 -34.23 -3.81 -5.91
CA ALA A 123 -34.62 -4.81 -6.90
C ALA A 123 -34.95 -6.15 -6.23
#